data_AF-A0A846D2Q2-F1
#
_entry.id   AF-A0A846D2Q2-F1
#
_cell.length_a   1.000
_cell.length_b   1.000
_cell.length_c   1.000
_cell.angle_alpha   90.00
_cell.angle_beta   90.00
_cell.angle_gamma   90.00
#
_symmetry.space_group_name_H-M   'P 1'
#
loop_
_entity.id
_entity.type
_entity.pdbx_description
1 polymer ?
#
loop_
_entity_poly.entity_id
_entity_poly.type
_entity_poly.pdbx_seq_one_letter_code
_entity_poly.pdbx_strand_id
1 'polypeptide(L)'
;MKNSLRQKLPQKLATFATVALATAFSTISLGNQTSAATFEQKQVEQGKFIAVAQPFGANSHQLLIIEQKSNKRACWSESGTNPVIVDPLLLNFDFTGICGRSTDSNGYSMRMAGEDLGLDYILSIVERNGELLLVGKHRLDRKAPEVIIGRTGGISQGFMKIFLQPGWEFAKRMFNGKELGHVYLATNTPLGNTGSTDPSKLPPLPPRETSKFRDIANDVYGSEIEKAVAMGFIAGFQDNTFRPQGFLTREQLVSMVIEGLGKLPGATITVPTQASGRPYRDVEAGRWSAAKIQWARDNNIV
;
A
#
# COMPACT_ATOMS: atom_id res chain seq x y z
N MET A 1 -41.01 40.42 -50.82
CA MET A 1 -41.40 39.01 -50.58
C MET A 1 -41.28 38.72 -49.08
N LYS A 2 -42.19 37.94 -48.48
CA LYS A 2 -42.17 37.36 -47.11
C LYS A 2 -41.87 38.38 -45.96
N ASN A 3 -42.89 38.87 -45.25
CA ASN A 3 -43.44 38.32 -43.98
C ASN A 3 -42.51 38.52 -42.75
N SER A 4 -42.96 38.94 -41.56
CA SER A 4 -44.27 39.45 -41.10
C SER A 4 -44.19 40.09 -39.70
N LEU A 5 -44.78 41.29 -39.53
CA LEU A 5 -45.62 41.80 -38.39
C LEU A 5 -45.68 40.94 -37.10
N ARG A 6 -45.59 41.44 -35.84
CA ARG A 6 -46.06 42.68 -35.13
C ARG A 6 -45.25 42.84 -33.78
N GLN A 7 -45.46 43.71 -32.77
CA GLN A 7 -46.40 44.78 -32.33
C GLN A 7 -45.65 45.76 -31.36
N LYS A 8 -45.97 47.07 -31.23
CA LYS A 8 -46.77 47.78 -30.18
C LYS A 8 -46.49 47.42 -28.69
N LEU A 9 -46.43 48.32 -27.69
CA LEU A 9 -46.56 49.81 -27.56
C LEU A 9 -45.77 50.33 -26.28
N PRO A 10 -45.99 51.49 -25.59
CA PRO A 10 -44.87 52.25 -24.96
C PRO A 10 -45.09 52.66 -23.46
N GLN A 11 -44.29 53.64 -22.98
CA GLN A 11 -44.47 54.41 -21.71
C GLN A 11 -44.20 53.62 -20.41
N LYS A 12 -43.83 54.22 -19.26
CA LYS A 12 -43.70 55.64 -18.85
C LYS A 12 -42.61 55.80 -17.76
N LEU A 13 -42.25 57.04 -17.39
CA LEU A 13 -41.40 57.34 -16.23
C LEU A 13 -42.14 57.10 -14.90
N ALA A 14 -41.41 56.78 -13.82
CA ALA A 14 -41.68 57.31 -12.48
C ALA A 14 -40.49 57.16 -11.51
N THR A 15 -40.23 58.21 -10.71
CA THR A 15 -39.66 58.24 -9.34
C THR A 15 -38.54 57.26 -8.94
N PHE A 16 -37.35 57.82 -8.69
CA PHE A 16 -36.53 57.37 -7.55
C PHE A 16 -37.24 57.76 -6.24
N ALA A 17 -37.35 56.82 -5.30
CA ALA A 17 -37.78 57.08 -3.93
C ALA A 17 -36.82 56.37 -2.97
N THR A 18 -36.23 57.11 -2.04
CA THR A 18 -35.28 56.58 -1.06
C THR A 18 -36.01 55.80 0.03
N VAL A 19 -35.72 54.51 0.18
CA VAL A 19 -36.07 53.72 1.35
C VAL A 19 -34.79 53.12 1.92
N ALA A 20 -34.47 53.47 3.17
CA ALA A 20 -33.36 52.86 3.88
C ALA A 20 -33.80 51.49 4.43
N LEU A 21 -33.29 50.41 3.86
CA LEU A 21 -33.27 49.11 4.54
C LEU A 21 -31.98 49.01 5.34
N ALA A 22 -32.10 48.91 6.66
CA ALA A 22 -31.00 48.51 7.52
C ALA A 22 -30.68 47.03 7.26
N THR A 23 -29.63 46.76 6.48
CA THR A 23 -29.09 45.41 6.34
C THR A 23 -28.41 45.00 7.64
N ALA A 24 -29.19 44.36 8.52
CA ALA A 24 -28.65 43.65 9.66
C ALA A 24 -27.67 42.59 9.16
N PHE A 25 -26.37 42.86 9.28
CA PHE A 25 -25.33 41.86 9.08
C PHE A 25 -25.42 40.85 10.21
N SER A 26 -26.31 39.87 10.04
CA SER A 26 -26.26 38.61 10.76
C SER A 26 -24.94 37.94 10.42
N THR A 27 -23.92 38.21 11.23
CA THR A 27 -22.67 37.48 11.22
C THR A 27 -23.00 36.04 11.62
N ILE A 28 -23.27 35.21 10.62
CA ILE A 28 -23.27 33.77 10.79
C ILE A 28 -21.85 33.42 11.19
N SER A 29 -21.62 33.36 12.50
CA SER A 29 -20.41 32.79 13.06
C SER A 29 -20.43 31.34 12.62
N LEU A 30 -19.62 31.02 11.61
CA LEU A 30 -19.22 29.67 11.30
C LEU A 30 -18.38 29.19 12.47
N GLY A 31 -19.07 28.84 13.55
CA GLY A 31 -18.46 28.25 14.72
C GLY A 31 -17.74 27.01 14.25
N ASN A 32 -16.41 27.02 14.37
CA ASN A 32 -15.61 25.85 14.11
C ASN A 32 -16.23 24.70 14.91
N GLN A 33 -16.69 23.66 14.22
CA GLN A 33 -17.13 22.42 14.83
C GLN A 33 -15.88 21.79 15.46
N THR A 34 -15.60 22.16 16.71
CA THR A 34 -14.52 21.58 17.51
C THR A 34 -14.94 20.19 17.95
N SER A 35 -14.98 19.27 16.99
CA SER A 35 -15.19 17.85 17.22
C SER A 35 -14.20 17.39 18.30
N ALA A 36 -14.72 16.82 19.38
CA ALA A 36 -13.96 16.53 20.61
C ALA A 36 -12.99 15.33 20.48
N ALA A 37 -12.43 15.11 19.29
CA ALA A 37 -11.36 14.17 19.06
C ALA A 37 -10.04 14.78 19.55
N THR A 38 -9.67 14.50 20.81
CA THR A 38 -8.38 14.88 21.43
C THR A 38 -7.16 14.48 20.60
N PHE A 39 -7.32 13.53 19.67
CA PHE A 39 -6.32 13.13 18.70
C PHE A 39 -6.82 13.30 17.27
N GLU A 40 -5.97 13.90 16.45
CA GLU A 40 -6.11 13.98 14.99
C GLU A 40 -5.60 12.68 14.32
N GLN A 41 -5.80 12.56 13.01
CA GLN A 41 -5.19 11.49 12.19
C GLN A 41 -4.38 12.05 11.02
N LYS A 42 -3.31 11.37 10.64
CA LYS A 42 -2.51 11.63 9.44
C LYS A 42 -2.55 10.41 8.53
N GLN A 43 -2.91 10.62 7.26
CA GLN A 43 -2.86 9.57 6.24
C GLN A 43 -1.40 9.15 5.98
N VAL A 44 -1.18 7.87 5.69
CA VAL A 44 0.15 7.32 5.39
C VAL A 44 0.20 6.57 4.07
N GLU A 45 1.41 6.40 3.56
CA GLU A 45 1.73 5.54 2.42
C GLU A 45 1.45 4.08 2.79
N GLN A 46 0.35 3.53 2.29
CA GLN A 46 -0.18 2.22 2.70
C GLN A 46 0.84 1.08 2.51
N GLY A 47 1.67 1.12 1.47
CA GLY A 47 2.73 0.14 1.21
C GLY A 47 3.85 0.09 2.27
N LYS A 48 3.88 1.03 3.23
CA LYS A 48 4.79 1.01 4.38
C LYS A 48 4.19 0.34 5.62
N PHE A 49 2.95 -0.14 5.57
CA PHE A 49 2.27 -0.75 6.70
C PHE A 49 1.69 -2.12 6.31
N ILE A 50 1.84 -3.10 7.20
CA ILE A 50 1.11 -4.38 7.11
C ILE A 50 0.44 -4.71 8.44
N ALA A 51 -0.75 -5.30 8.34
CA ALA A 51 -1.44 -5.95 9.44
C ALA A 51 -1.18 -7.46 9.33
N VAL A 52 -0.86 -8.09 10.46
CA VAL A 52 -0.39 -9.48 10.51
C VAL A 52 -1.13 -10.21 11.62
N ALA A 53 -1.67 -11.39 11.30
CA ALA A 53 -2.12 -12.35 12.28
C ALA A 53 -0.89 -13.09 12.81
N GLN A 54 -0.40 -12.67 13.98
CA GLN A 54 0.68 -13.32 14.71
C GLN A 54 0.09 -14.47 15.55
N PRO A 55 0.63 -15.71 15.48
CA PRO A 55 0.26 -16.78 16.40
C PRO A 55 0.52 -16.41 17.87
N PHE A 56 -0.43 -16.74 18.73
CA PHE A 56 -0.38 -16.50 20.17
C PHE A 56 -0.95 -17.71 20.93
N GLY A 57 -0.15 -18.31 21.83
CA GLY A 57 -0.47 -19.60 22.43
C GLY A 57 -0.55 -20.73 21.38
N ALA A 58 -1.40 -21.73 21.61
CA ALA A 58 -1.53 -22.88 20.71
C ALA A 58 -2.43 -22.60 19.49
N ASN A 59 -3.66 -22.11 19.72
CA ASN A 59 -4.73 -22.03 18.72
C ASN A 59 -5.36 -20.61 18.64
N SER A 60 -4.59 -19.54 18.86
CA SER A 60 -5.12 -18.17 18.78
C SER A 60 -4.14 -17.22 18.10
N HIS A 61 -4.61 -16.04 17.72
CA HIS A 61 -3.84 -15.05 16.99
C HIS A 61 -4.04 -13.65 17.56
N GLN A 62 -2.98 -12.85 17.61
CA GLN A 62 -3.00 -11.43 17.95
C GLN A 62 -2.67 -10.58 16.72
N LEU A 63 -3.14 -9.33 16.71
CA LEU A 63 -2.75 -8.38 15.67
C LEU A 63 -1.34 -7.86 15.94
N LEU A 64 -0.48 -7.97 14.93
CA LEU A 64 0.78 -7.25 14.83
C LEU A 64 0.66 -6.28 13.65
N ILE A 65 0.92 -5.00 13.87
CA ILE A 65 1.14 -4.04 12.78
C ILE A 65 2.64 -3.75 12.68
N ILE A 66 3.20 -3.84 11.49
CA ILE A 66 4.61 -3.49 11.18
C ILE A 66 4.65 -2.25 10.28
N GLU A 67 5.59 -1.35 10.55
CA GLU A 67 5.79 -0.07 9.84
C GLU A 67 7.21 -0.01 9.25
N GLN A 68 7.33 0.24 7.94
CA GLN A 68 8.59 0.44 7.22
C GLN A 68 8.98 1.92 7.24
N LYS A 69 9.79 2.33 8.23
CA LYS A 69 10.17 3.74 8.48
C LYS A 69 11.27 4.24 7.56
N SER A 70 12.18 3.35 7.16
CA SER A 70 13.32 3.69 6.32
C SER A 70 13.68 2.54 5.38
N ASN A 71 14.06 2.83 4.14
CA ASN A 71 14.41 1.83 3.13
C ASN A 71 15.81 1.19 3.35
N LYS A 72 16.46 1.43 4.50
CA LYS A 72 17.77 0.85 4.84
C LYS A 72 17.77 -0.68 4.89
N ARG A 73 16.68 -1.29 5.34
CA ARG A 73 16.46 -2.75 5.33
C ARG A 73 14.96 -3.05 5.41
N ALA A 74 14.51 -4.11 4.75
CA ALA A 74 13.12 -4.56 4.84
C ALA A 74 12.76 -4.98 6.27
N CYS A 75 11.56 -4.61 6.72
CA CYS A 75 11.02 -4.95 8.04
C CYS A 75 10.25 -6.28 8.05
N TRP A 76 9.88 -6.78 6.87
CA TRP A 76 9.26 -8.09 6.64
C TRP A 76 9.55 -8.58 5.20
N SER A 77 9.23 -9.85 4.91
CA SER A 77 9.05 -10.37 3.54
C SER A 77 7.71 -11.10 3.42
N GLU A 78 7.27 -11.42 2.19
CA GLU A 78 5.94 -12.02 1.91
C GLU A 78 6.01 -13.18 0.89
N SER A 79 5.46 -14.35 1.26
CA SER A 79 5.43 -15.55 0.42
C SER A 79 4.04 -16.19 0.37
N GLY A 80 3.78 -17.04 -0.64
CA GLY A 80 2.47 -17.63 -0.86
C GLY A 80 1.43 -16.64 -1.42
N THR A 81 0.15 -17.06 -1.37
CA THR A 81 -0.99 -16.30 -1.94
C THR A 81 -2.27 -16.40 -1.11
N ASN A 82 -2.67 -17.61 -0.66
CA ASN A 82 -3.89 -17.84 0.11
C ASN A 82 -3.63 -18.88 1.24
N PRO A 83 -3.35 -18.46 2.48
CA PRO A 83 -3.02 -17.09 2.88
C PRO A 83 -1.63 -16.66 2.35
N VAL A 84 -1.34 -15.35 2.41
CA VAL A 84 0.04 -14.85 2.31
C VAL A 84 0.72 -15.00 3.67
N ILE A 85 1.88 -15.66 3.68
CA ILE A 85 2.76 -15.81 4.85
C ILE A 85 3.69 -14.60 4.93
N VAL A 86 3.92 -14.11 6.14
CA VAL A 86 4.82 -12.99 6.44
C VAL A 86 5.99 -13.52 7.26
N ASP A 87 7.22 -13.05 6.97
CA ASP A 87 8.37 -13.23 7.87
C ASP A 87 8.75 -11.88 8.52
N PRO A 88 8.47 -11.64 9.81
CA PRO A 88 8.87 -10.42 10.51
C PRO A 88 10.39 -10.37 10.78
N LEU A 89 11.14 -9.77 9.85
CA LEU A 89 12.61 -9.64 9.90
C LEU A 89 13.16 -8.83 11.09
N LEU A 90 12.30 -8.33 11.98
CA LEU A 90 12.59 -7.49 13.15
C LEU A 90 13.54 -8.11 14.18
N LEU A 91 13.74 -9.43 14.16
CA LEU A 91 14.68 -10.13 15.05
C LEU A 91 16.10 -10.26 14.45
N ASN A 92 16.26 -9.95 13.15
CA ASN A 92 17.47 -10.25 12.38
C ASN A 92 18.46 -9.06 12.32
N PHE A 93 18.12 -7.93 12.93
CA PHE A 93 18.95 -6.72 13.00
C PHE A 93 18.41 -5.72 14.05
N ASP A 94 19.21 -4.72 14.44
CA ASP A 94 18.69 -3.56 15.16
C ASP A 94 17.76 -2.74 14.24
N PHE A 95 16.46 -2.87 14.48
CA PHE A 95 15.43 -2.20 13.69
C PHE A 95 15.20 -0.73 14.07
N THR A 96 15.98 -0.18 15.02
CA THR A 96 15.81 1.19 15.54
C THR A 96 15.87 2.24 14.42
N GLY A 97 14.77 2.98 14.26
CA GLY A 97 14.61 3.97 13.19
C GLY A 97 14.42 3.41 11.78
N ILE A 98 14.51 2.09 11.59
CA ILE A 98 14.23 1.39 10.33
C ILE A 98 12.79 0.87 10.31
N CYS A 99 12.33 0.31 11.42
CA CYS A 99 10.99 -0.27 11.56
C CYS A 99 10.22 0.30 12.76
N GLY A 100 8.89 0.19 12.70
CA GLY A 100 7.99 0.31 13.85
C GLY A 100 7.19 -0.99 14.02
N ARG A 101 6.73 -1.26 15.25
CA ARG A 101 5.82 -2.38 15.55
C ARG A 101 4.77 -1.95 16.57
N SER A 102 3.54 -2.42 16.39
CA SER A 102 2.43 -2.26 17.34
C SER A 102 1.79 -3.62 17.60
N THR A 103 1.73 -4.02 18.87
CA THR A 103 1.42 -5.39 19.32
C THR A 103 0.19 -5.51 20.24
N ASP A 104 -0.43 -4.37 20.56
CA ASP A 104 -1.52 -4.27 21.53
C ASP A 104 -2.31 -2.95 21.33
N SER A 105 -3.37 -2.77 22.10
CA SER A 105 -4.29 -1.62 21.99
C SER A 105 -3.70 -0.26 22.41
N ASN A 106 -2.48 -0.22 22.98
CA ASN A 106 -1.74 1.04 23.15
C ASN A 106 -1.00 1.42 21.86
N GLY A 107 -0.66 0.44 21.02
CA GLY A 107 -0.05 0.62 19.70
C GLY A 107 -1.06 0.83 18.57
N TYR A 108 -2.28 0.28 18.66
CA TYR A 108 -3.31 0.45 17.62
C TYR A 108 -4.75 0.62 18.13
N SER A 109 -5.61 1.23 17.31
CA SER A 109 -7.07 1.22 17.48
C SER A 109 -7.79 1.28 16.12
N MET A 110 -9.12 1.20 16.13
CA MET A 110 -9.96 1.49 14.96
C MET A 110 -10.54 2.90 15.03
N ARG A 111 -10.64 3.56 13.88
CA ARG A 111 -11.17 4.91 13.73
C ARG A 111 -12.20 4.94 12.60
N MET A 112 -13.39 5.49 12.85
CA MET A 112 -14.52 5.42 11.92
C MET A 112 -15.20 6.78 11.77
N ALA A 113 -15.40 7.24 10.54
CA ALA A 113 -16.02 8.54 10.22
C ALA A 113 -15.41 9.76 10.96
N GLY A 114 -14.15 9.65 11.39
CA GLY A 114 -13.44 10.67 12.17
C GLY A 114 -13.35 10.41 13.68
N GLU A 115 -14.07 9.42 14.23
CA GLU A 115 -14.13 9.09 15.67
C GLU A 115 -13.15 7.97 16.04
N ASP A 116 -12.34 8.15 17.09
CA ASP A 116 -11.41 7.14 17.62
C ASP A 116 -12.14 6.20 18.58
N LEU A 117 -12.45 5.00 18.11
CA LEU A 117 -13.25 4.01 18.85
C LEU A 117 -12.39 3.10 19.74
N GLY A 118 -11.13 3.45 20.00
CA GLY A 118 -10.20 2.62 20.78
C GLY A 118 -10.61 2.38 22.24
N LEU A 119 -11.49 3.21 22.81
CA LEU A 119 -12.01 3.06 24.17
C LEU A 119 -13.23 2.13 24.24
N ASP A 120 -14.05 2.09 23.19
CA ASP A 120 -15.32 1.35 23.14
C ASP A 120 -15.19 0.00 22.42
N TYR A 121 -14.27 -0.09 21.45
CA TYR A 121 -13.97 -1.28 20.68
C TYR A 121 -12.58 -1.84 20.99
N ILE A 122 -12.44 -3.16 20.86
CA ILE A 122 -11.18 -3.89 20.91
C ILE A 122 -10.98 -4.65 19.60
N LEU A 123 -9.78 -4.57 19.04
CA LEU A 123 -9.41 -5.38 17.87
C LEU A 123 -9.14 -6.82 18.30
N SER A 124 -9.66 -7.77 17.55
CA SER A 124 -9.52 -9.20 17.80
C SER A 124 -9.39 -9.95 16.47
N ILE A 125 -8.67 -11.06 16.48
CA ILE A 125 -8.65 -11.99 15.35
C ILE A 125 -9.57 -13.16 15.67
N VAL A 126 -10.43 -13.53 14.72
CA VAL A 126 -11.38 -14.64 14.84
C VAL A 126 -11.29 -15.56 13.64
N GLU A 127 -11.36 -16.87 13.87
CA GLU A 127 -11.41 -17.86 12.80
C GLU A 127 -12.85 -18.03 12.31
N ARG A 128 -13.08 -17.92 10.99
CA ARG A 128 -14.36 -18.21 10.34
C ARG A 128 -14.14 -18.76 8.93
N ASN A 129 -14.93 -19.77 8.54
CA ASN A 129 -15.00 -20.29 7.17
C ASN A 129 -13.64 -20.70 6.54
N GLY A 130 -12.66 -21.09 7.35
CA GLY A 130 -11.32 -21.47 6.88
C GLY A 130 -10.34 -20.30 6.67
N GLU A 131 -10.69 -19.08 7.11
CA GLU A 131 -9.78 -17.93 7.18
C GLU A 131 -9.80 -17.22 8.54
N LEU A 132 -8.84 -16.33 8.77
CA LEU A 132 -8.82 -15.45 9.93
C LEU A 132 -9.36 -14.07 9.53
N LEU A 133 -10.30 -13.55 10.32
CA LEU A 133 -10.84 -12.21 10.18
C LEU A 133 -10.30 -11.30 11.29
N LEU A 134 -9.86 -10.11 10.93
CA LEU A 134 -9.63 -9.02 11.86
C LEU A 134 -10.94 -8.27 12.09
N VAL A 135 -11.42 -8.28 13.33
CA VAL A 135 -12.70 -7.68 13.71
C VAL A 135 -12.56 -6.69 14.86
N GLY A 136 -13.33 -5.60 14.79
CA GLY A 136 -13.63 -4.75 15.92
C GLY A 136 -14.79 -5.31 16.71
N LYS A 137 -14.57 -5.64 17.99
CA LYS A 137 -15.61 -6.07 18.93
C LYS A 137 -15.89 -4.96 19.93
N HIS A 138 -17.16 -4.65 20.18
CA HIS A 138 -17.53 -3.73 21.25
C HIS A 138 -17.18 -4.35 22.61
N ARG A 139 -16.60 -3.58 23.53
CA ARG A 139 -15.98 -4.08 24.77
C ARG A 139 -16.99 -4.46 25.85
N LEU A 140 -18.11 -3.74 25.93
CA LEU A 140 -19.13 -3.91 26.98
C LEU A 140 -20.33 -4.73 26.47
N ASP A 141 -21.09 -4.19 25.52
CA ASP A 141 -22.14 -4.96 24.84
C ASP A 141 -21.55 -6.06 23.95
N ARG A 142 -21.88 -7.31 24.29
CA ARG A 142 -21.49 -8.53 23.54
C ARG A 142 -22.49 -8.90 22.44
N LYS A 143 -23.61 -8.18 22.31
CA LYS A 143 -24.64 -8.36 21.27
C LYS A 143 -24.47 -7.41 20.09
N ALA A 144 -23.71 -6.31 20.27
CA ALA A 144 -23.35 -5.39 19.22
C ALA A 144 -22.67 -6.14 18.04
N PRO A 145 -22.95 -5.78 16.78
CA PRO A 145 -22.34 -6.43 15.63
C PRO A 145 -20.81 -6.21 15.61
N GLU A 146 -20.08 -7.25 15.21
CA GLU A 146 -18.65 -7.14 14.96
C GLU A 146 -18.38 -6.39 13.66
N VAL A 147 -17.43 -5.45 13.68
CA VAL A 147 -17.00 -4.70 12.50
C VAL A 147 -15.88 -5.47 11.81
N ILE A 148 -16.10 -5.94 10.57
CA ILE A 148 -15.05 -6.64 9.80
C ILE A 148 -14.11 -5.60 9.17
N ILE A 149 -12.82 -5.68 9.53
CA ILE A 149 -11.79 -4.71 9.14
C ILE A 149 -10.83 -5.30 8.11
N GLY A 150 -10.56 -6.60 8.17
CA GLY A 150 -9.66 -7.29 7.24
C GLY A 150 -9.73 -8.81 7.35
N ARG A 151 -9.06 -9.53 6.45
CA ARG A 151 -9.02 -11.01 6.41
C ARG A 151 -7.75 -11.58 5.77
N THR A 152 -7.46 -12.86 6.02
CA THR A 152 -6.25 -13.55 5.53
C THR A 152 -6.43 -14.36 4.24
N GLY A 153 -7.66 -14.71 3.83
CA GLY A 153 -7.92 -15.56 2.66
C GLY A 153 -7.63 -17.05 2.86
N GLY A 154 -7.26 -17.45 4.08
CA GLY A 154 -6.97 -18.84 4.45
C GLY A 154 -6.32 -18.93 5.83
N ILE A 155 -6.11 -20.15 6.32
CA ILE A 155 -5.36 -20.43 7.55
C ILE A 155 -4.09 -21.20 7.17
N SER A 156 -3.00 -20.89 7.86
CA SER A 156 -1.73 -21.60 7.81
C SER A 156 -1.07 -21.55 9.19
N GLN A 157 0.07 -22.23 9.34
CA GLN A 157 0.95 -22.07 10.49
C GLN A 157 1.86 -20.85 10.30
N GLY A 158 2.15 -20.12 11.37
CA GLY A 158 3.00 -18.93 11.33
C GLY A 158 2.23 -17.62 11.11
N PHE A 159 2.97 -16.56 10.77
CA PHE A 159 2.43 -15.21 10.63
C PHE A 159 1.74 -15.04 9.27
N MET A 160 0.49 -14.57 9.26
CA MET A 160 -0.30 -14.40 8.03
C MET A 160 -0.66 -12.93 7.78
N LYS A 161 -0.60 -12.47 6.52
CA LYS A 161 -0.99 -11.11 6.14
C LYS A 161 -2.51 -10.93 6.22
N ILE A 162 -2.94 -9.88 6.92
CA ILE A 162 -4.33 -9.44 6.96
C ILE A 162 -4.49 -8.35 5.89
N PHE A 163 -5.26 -8.65 4.85
CA PHE A 163 -5.70 -7.65 3.88
C PHE A 163 -6.85 -6.85 4.47
N LEU A 164 -6.73 -5.52 4.49
CA LEU A 164 -7.82 -4.64 4.90
C LEU A 164 -8.98 -4.69 3.89
N GLN A 165 -10.21 -4.57 4.38
CA GLN A 165 -11.40 -4.49 3.53
C GLN A 165 -11.42 -3.17 2.74
N PRO A 166 -12.05 -3.11 1.55
CA PRO A 166 -12.15 -1.88 0.78
C PRO A 166 -12.74 -0.72 1.60
N GLY A 167 -12.07 0.43 1.57
CA GLY A 167 -12.42 1.60 2.37
C GLY A 167 -11.82 1.64 3.78
N TRP A 168 -11.03 0.65 4.18
CA TRP A 168 -10.13 0.72 5.34
C TRP A 168 -8.70 1.02 4.92
N GLU A 169 -8.03 1.90 5.66
CA GLU A 169 -6.62 2.30 5.46
C GLU A 169 -5.87 2.38 6.80
N PHE A 170 -4.54 2.31 6.76
CA PHE A 170 -3.69 2.72 7.87
C PHE A 170 -3.63 4.25 7.96
N ALA A 171 -3.64 4.79 9.17
CA ALA A 171 -3.33 6.19 9.48
C ALA A 171 -2.53 6.28 10.79
N LYS A 172 -1.86 7.40 11.03
CA LYS A 172 -1.09 7.65 12.27
C LYS A 172 -1.84 8.60 13.18
N ARG A 173 -1.81 8.35 14.50
CA ARG A 173 -2.37 9.26 15.50
C ARG A 173 -1.50 10.52 15.59
N MET A 174 -2.15 11.67 15.61
CA MET A 174 -1.52 12.98 15.73
C MET A 174 -2.01 13.67 17.02
N PHE A 175 -1.12 14.44 17.67
CA PHE A 175 -1.46 15.27 18.84
C PHE A 175 -0.70 16.60 18.76
N ASN A 176 -1.42 17.72 18.75
CA ASN A 176 -0.86 19.08 18.64
C ASN A 176 0.16 19.19 17.48
N GLY A 177 -0.18 18.69 16.29
CA GLY A 177 0.68 18.65 15.11
C GLY A 177 1.84 17.63 15.15
N LYS A 178 2.07 16.92 16.26
CA LYS A 178 3.11 15.89 16.38
C LYS A 178 2.56 14.50 16.06
N GLU A 179 3.30 13.75 15.24
CA GLU A 179 3.01 12.34 14.98
C GLU A 179 3.39 11.45 16.17
N LEU A 180 2.49 10.53 16.54
CA LEU A 180 2.68 9.56 17.62
C LEU A 180 2.97 8.17 17.05
N GLY A 181 3.43 7.25 17.92
CA GLY A 181 3.67 5.86 17.53
C GLY A 181 2.41 5.13 17.07
N HIS A 182 1.26 5.45 17.66
CA HIS A 182 -0.01 4.74 17.52
C HIS A 182 -0.56 4.76 16.09
N VAL A 183 -1.06 3.60 15.63
CA VAL A 183 -1.60 3.37 14.29
C VAL A 183 -3.11 3.17 14.35
N TYR A 184 -3.86 3.93 13.56
CA TYR A 184 -5.26 3.69 13.30
C TYR A 184 -5.43 2.73 12.13
N LEU A 185 -6.35 1.78 12.29
CA LEU A 185 -7.11 1.22 11.17
C LEU A 185 -8.32 2.14 10.98
N ALA A 186 -8.28 2.97 9.94
CA ALA A 186 -9.22 4.06 9.72
C ALA A 186 -10.17 3.74 8.56
N THR A 187 -11.43 4.18 8.66
CA THR A 187 -12.35 4.28 7.53
C THR A 187 -13.20 5.54 7.65
N ASN A 188 -13.58 6.12 6.52
CA ASN A 188 -14.57 7.20 6.47
C ASN A 188 -16.03 6.68 6.53
N THR A 189 -16.22 5.36 6.61
CA THR A 189 -17.54 4.72 6.72
C THR A 189 -18.06 4.80 8.16
N PRO A 190 -19.26 5.36 8.41
CA PRO A 190 -19.88 5.31 9.75
C PRO A 190 -20.22 3.88 10.18
N LEU A 191 -20.22 3.64 11.50
CA LEU A 191 -20.47 2.33 12.11
C LEU A 191 -21.78 1.66 11.65
N GLY A 192 -22.86 2.42 11.49
CA GLY A 192 -24.14 1.90 10.99
C GLY A 192 -24.15 1.50 9.51
N ASN A 193 -23.12 1.88 8.74
CA ASN A 193 -23.05 1.73 7.29
C ASN A 193 -21.95 0.76 6.83
N THR A 194 -21.17 0.13 7.72
CA THR A 194 -20.15 -0.85 7.31
C THR A 194 -20.79 -2.08 6.66
N GLY A 195 -20.44 -2.34 5.41
CA GLY A 195 -21.03 -3.40 4.61
C GLY A 195 -20.77 -4.80 5.15
N SER A 196 -21.84 -5.60 5.21
CA SER A 196 -21.86 -7.05 5.49
C SER A 196 -21.02 -7.54 6.68
N THR A 197 -21.70 -7.78 7.80
CA THR A 197 -21.18 -8.60 8.91
C THR A 197 -21.10 -10.10 8.56
N ASP A 198 -21.63 -10.52 7.41
CA ASP A 198 -21.55 -11.87 6.86
C ASP A 198 -20.25 -12.07 6.04
N PRO A 199 -19.31 -12.94 6.49
CA PRO A 199 -18.06 -13.21 5.79
C PRO A 199 -18.23 -13.79 4.37
N SER A 200 -19.35 -14.46 4.08
CA SER A 200 -19.60 -15.07 2.77
C SER A 200 -19.81 -14.04 1.64
N LYS A 201 -20.11 -12.79 2.00
CA LYS A 201 -20.40 -11.68 1.08
C LYS A 201 -19.23 -10.69 0.96
N LEU A 202 -18.06 -11.00 1.54
CA LEU A 202 -16.89 -10.13 1.46
C LEU A 202 -16.31 -10.11 0.03
N PRO A 203 -15.89 -8.94 -0.48
CA PRO A 203 -15.31 -8.83 -1.81
C PRO A 203 -14.05 -9.70 -1.92
N PRO A 204 -13.72 -10.21 -3.12
CA PRO A 204 -12.51 -11.01 -3.32
C PRO A 204 -11.29 -10.23 -2.84
N LEU A 205 -10.31 -10.94 -2.27
CA LEU A 205 -9.05 -10.32 -1.87
C LEU A 205 -8.39 -9.59 -3.05
N PRO A 206 -7.65 -8.49 -2.81
CA PRO A 206 -6.90 -7.84 -3.85
C PRO A 206 -5.95 -8.87 -4.48
N PRO A 207 -6.01 -9.10 -5.80
CA PRO A 207 -5.11 -10.04 -6.43
C PRO A 207 -3.67 -9.56 -6.23
N ARG A 208 -2.83 -10.37 -5.58
CA ARG A 208 -1.37 -10.22 -5.68
C ARG A 208 -1.04 -10.16 -7.17
N GLU A 209 -0.18 -9.23 -7.59
CA GLU A 209 0.27 -9.22 -8.99
C GLU A 209 0.81 -10.60 -9.34
N THR A 210 0.16 -11.26 -10.30
CA THR A 210 0.51 -12.65 -10.64
C THR A 210 1.86 -12.64 -11.31
N SER A 211 2.84 -13.22 -10.63
CA SER A 211 4.22 -13.24 -11.10
C SER A 211 4.33 -13.60 -12.58
N LYS A 212 5.10 -12.80 -13.32
CA LYS A 212 5.39 -13.08 -14.74
C LYS A 212 6.22 -14.36 -14.93
N PHE A 213 6.79 -14.89 -13.84
CA PHE A 213 7.64 -16.08 -13.85
C PHE A 213 7.04 -17.16 -12.94
N ARG A 214 6.76 -18.32 -13.53
CA ARG A 214 6.02 -19.43 -12.86
C ARG A 214 6.77 -20.07 -11.70
N ASP A 215 8.07 -19.82 -11.59
CA ASP A 215 9.00 -20.43 -10.65
C ASP A 215 9.37 -19.52 -9.47
N ILE A 216 8.83 -18.29 -9.38
CA ILE A 216 9.07 -17.38 -8.23
C ILE A 216 7.81 -17.10 -7.39
N ALA A 217 6.64 -17.62 -7.78
CA ALA A 217 5.36 -17.34 -7.11
C ALA A 217 5.33 -17.71 -5.60
N ASN A 218 6.20 -18.64 -5.18
CA ASN A 218 6.42 -19.03 -3.78
C ASN A 218 7.89 -18.88 -3.34
N ASP A 219 8.75 -18.22 -4.13
CA ASP A 219 10.16 -17.99 -3.77
C ASP A 219 10.26 -16.78 -2.83
N VAL A 220 11.17 -16.85 -1.85
CA VAL A 220 11.36 -15.81 -0.82
C VAL A 220 11.86 -14.47 -1.37
N TYR A 221 12.42 -14.46 -2.59
CA TYR A 221 12.87 -13.26 -3.30
C TYR A 221 11.88 -12.81 -4.39
N GLY A 222 10.71 -13.45 -4.50
CA GLY A 222 9.77 -13.23 -5.60
C GLY A 222 9.36 -11.76 -5.77
N SER A 223 9.14 -11.04 -4.68
CA SER A 223 8.73 -9.62 -4.71
C SER A 223 9.85 -8.69 -5.18
N GLU A 224 11.08 -9.00 -4.81
CA GLU A 224 12.29 -8.27 -5.17
C GLU A 224 12.62 -8.48 -6.64
N ILE A 225 12.43 -9.71 -7.14
CA ILE A 225 12.59 -10.07 -8.56
C ILE A 225 11.51 -9.37 -9.40
N GLU A 226 10.24 -9.43 -9.00
CA GLU A 226 9.13 -8.71 -9.64
C GLU A 226 9.43 -7.21 -9.74
N LYS A 227 9.91 -6.61 -8.64
CA LYS A 227 10.27 -5.19 -8.57
C LYS A 227 11.48 -4.83 -9.43
N ALA A 228 12.51 -5.67 -9.47
CA ALA A 228 13.69 -5.46 -10.31
C ALA A 228 13.42 -5.64 -11.81
N VAL A 229 12.49 -6.53 -12.17
CA VAL A 229 11.94 -6.66 -13.53
C VAL A 229 11.07 -5.46 -13.89
N ALA A 230 10.28 -4.92 -12.96
CA ALA A 230 9.51 -3.69 -13.15
C ALA A 230 10.41 -2.45 -13.32
N MET A 231 11.55 -2.40 -12.61
CA MET A 231 12.62 -1.41 -12.86
C MET A 231 13.42 -1.69 -14.15
N GLY A 232 13.20 -2.83 -14.81
CA GLY A 232 13.71 -3.14 -16.15
C GLY A 232 15.22 -3.34 -16.25
N PHE A 233 15.91 -3.71 -15.15
CA PHE A 233 17.34 -4.02 -15.16
C PHE A 233 17.70 -5.50 -15.02
N ILE A 234 16.71 -6.34 -14.70
CA ILE A 234 16.80 -7.79 -14.82
C ILE A 234 15.60 -8.29 -15.66
N ALA A 235 15.73 -9.49 -16.24
CA ALA A 235 14.67 -10.16 -16.98
C ALA A 235 14.79 -11.67 -16.79
N GLY A 236 13.67 -12.38 -16.92
CA GLY A 236 13.67 -13.85 -16.96
C GLY A 236 13.97 -14.40 -18.35
N PHE A 237 13.87 -15.73 -18.46
CA PHE A 237 14.10 -16.50 -19.67
C PHE A 237 12.84 -16.62 -20.53
N GLN A 238 13.02 -16.98 -21.81
CA GLN A 238 11.94 -17.11 -22.81
C GLN A 238 10.88 -18.19 -22.49
N ASP A 239 11.14 -19.05 -21.52
CA ASP A 239 10.23 -20.09 -21.02
C ASP A 239 9.40 -19.62 -19.81
N ASN A 240 9.30 -18.31 -19.59
CA ASN A 240 8.65 -17.67 -18.44
C ASN A 240 9.16 -18.19 -17.08
N THR A 241 10.47 -18.44 -16.98
CA THR A 241 11.16 -18.71 -15.71
C THR A 241 12.13 -17.58 -15.36
N PHE A 242 12.45 -17.39 -14.07
CA PHE A 242 13.52 -16.50 -13.61
C PHE A 242 14.75 -17.26 -13.09
N ARG A 243 14.53 -18.46 -12.54
CA ARG A 243 15.53 -19.39 -11.99
C ARG A 243 16.32 -18.80 -10.81
N PRO A 244 15.62 -18.36 -9.73
CA PRO A 244 16.24 -17.61 -8.62
C PRO A 244 17.35 -18.37 -7.89
N GLN A 245 17.27 -19.70 -7.84
CA GLN A 245 18.27 -20.58 -7.21
C GLN A 245 19.34 -21.09 -8.20
N GLY A 246 19.37 -20.55 -9.42
CA GLY A 246 20.32 -20.94 -10.47
C GLY A 246 21.67 -20.20 -10.37
N PHE A 247 22.74 -20.82 -10.88
CA PHE A 247 24.05 -20.15 -10.96
C PHE A 247 24.04 -18.98 -11.94
N LEU A 248 24.37 -17.78 -11.46
CA LEU A 248 24.53 -16.59 -12.27
C LEU A 248 25.85 -16.60 -13.04
N THR A 249 25.80 -16.48 -14.37
CA THR A 249 27.01 -16.43 -15.21
C THR A 249 27.61 -15.02 -15.27
N ARG A 250 28.91 -14.92 -15.60
CA ARG A 250 29.63 -13.64 -15.76
C ARG A 250 28.93 -12.69 -16.74
N GLU A 251 28.41 -13.22 -17.86
CA GLU A 251 27.71 -12.41 -18.88
C GLU A 251 26.34 -11.91 -18.41
N GLN A 252 25.63 -12.68 -17.57
CA GLN A 252 24.37 -12.27 -16.96
C GLN A 252 24.63 -11.16 -15.93
N LEU A 253 25.61 -11.34 -15.05
CA LEU A 253 26.02 -10.34 -14.06
C LEU A 253 26.42 -9.00 -14.73
N VAL A 254 27.30 -9.05 -15.75
CA VAL A 254 27.69 -7.85 -16.53
C VAL A 254 26.46 -7.17 -17.15
N SER A 255 25.53 -7.96 -17.69
CA SER A 255 24.31 -7.42 -18.31
C SER A 255 23.37 -6.77 -17.31
N MET A 256 23.20 -7.34 -16.12
CA MET A 256 22.37 -6.79 -15.03
C MET A 256 22.98 -5.49 -14.47
N VAL A 257 24.31 -5.45 -14.29
CA VAL A 257 25.02 -4.26 -13.81
C VAL A 257 24.88 -3.11 -14.80
N ILE A 258 25.12 -3.33 -16.09
CA ILE A 258 25.01 -2.29 -17.13
C ILE A 258 23.58 -1.74 -17.22
N GLU A 259 22.57 -2.62 -17.27
CA GLU A 259 21.17 -2.18 -17.31
C GLU A 259 20.76 -1.42 -16.05
N GLY A 260 21.26 -1.84 -14.88
CA GLY A 260 20.98 -1.22 -13.58
C GLY A 260 21.59 0.17 -13.45
N LEU A 261 22.86 0.34 -13.86
CA LEU A 261 23.50 1.64 -13.96
C LEU A 261 22.72 2.57 -14.91
N GLY A 262 22.20 2.03 -16.02
CA GLY A 262 21.33 2.74 -16.97
C GLY A 262 19.95 3.14 -16.43
N LYS A 263 19.56 2.76 -15.20
CA LYS A 263 18.33 3.25 -14.54
C LYS A 263 18.60 4.33 -13.47
N LEU A 264 19.86 4.67 -13.20
CA LEU A 264 20.21 5.63 -12.15
C LEU A 264 19.88 7.07 -12.60
N PRO A 265 19.22 7.89 -11.76
CA PRO A 265 18.95 9.29 -12.08
C PRO A 265 20.24 10.07 -12.42
N GLY A 266 20.28 10.65 -13.62
CA GLY A 266 21.43 11.40 -14.12
C GLY A 266 22.57 10.57 -14.75
N ALA A 267 22.45 9.24 -14.81
CA ALA A 267 23.42 8.40 -15.51
C ALA A 267 23.13 8.36 -17.03
N THR A 268 24.05 8.88 -17.83
CA THR A 268 24.01 8.80 -19.29
C THR A 268 24.92 7.67 -19.77
N ILE A 269 24.37 6.47 -19.94
CA ILE A 269 25.11 5.29 -20.41
C ILE A 269 24.59 4.88 -21.80
N THR A 270 25.47 5.00 -22.79
CA THR A 270 25.19 4.61 -24.18
C THR A 270 25.90 3.30 -24.49
N VAL A 271 25.16 2.19 -24.45
CA VAL A 271 25.64 0.87 -24.88
C VAL A 271 25.27 0.66 -26.35
N PRO A 272 26.20 0.20 -27.22
CA PRO A 272 25.85 -0.25 -28.56
C PRO A 272 24.81 -1.38 -28.53
N THR A 273 23.93 -1.45 -29.54
CA THR A 273 22.97 -2.56 -29.69
C THR A 273 23.62 -3.86 -30.19
N GLN A 274 24.81 -3.77 -30.78
CA GLN A 274 25.61 -4.89 -31.29
C GLN A 274 27.09 -4.63 -31.00
N ALA A 275 27.88 -5.70 -30.83
CA ALA A 275 29.34 -5.57 -30.69
C ALA A 275 29.98 -5.25 -32.05
N SER A 276 31.04 -4.45 -32.06
CA SER A 276 31.78 -4.11 -33.29
C SER A 276 32.75 -5.21 -33.74
N GLY A 277 32.77 -6.35 -33.04
CA GLY A 277 33.65 -7.49 -33.25
C GLY A 277 33.49 -8.52 -32.13
N ARG A 278 34.43 -9.48 -32.01
CA ARG A 278 34.50 -10.36 -30.84
C ARG A 278 35.08 -9.58 -29.64
N PRO A 279 34.36 -9.43 -28.50
CA PRO A 279 34.89 -8.69 -27.34
C PRO A 279 36.08 -9.40 -26.68
N TYR A 280 36.04 -10.74 -26.65
CA TYR A 280 37.11 -11.64 -26.23
C TYR A 280 37.12 -12.87 -27.16
N ARG A 281 38.17 -13.70 -27.12
CA ARG A 281 38.34 -14.86 -28.02
C ARG A 281 37.15 -15.83 -27.98
N ASP A 282 36.60 -16.02 -26.77
CA ASP A 282 35.50 -16.89 -26.38
C ASP A 282 34.11 -16.24 -26.49
N VAL A 283 34.03 -14.92 -26.72
CA VAL A 283 32.76 -14.18 -26.85
C VAL A 283 32.49 -13.86 -28.31
N GLU A 284 31.50 -14.52 -28.89
CA GLU A 284 31.09 -14.31 -30.28
C GLU A 284 30.32 -12.99 -30.44
N ALA A 285 30.58 -12.26 -31.53
CA ALA A 285 30.01 -10.93 -31.76
C ALA A 285 28.46 -10.89 -31.80
N GLY A 286 27.84 -11.98 -32.26
CA GLY A 286 26.38 -12.15 -32.31
C GLY A 286 25.75 -12.66 -31.01
N ARG A 287 26.52 -12.88 -29.93
CA ARG A 287 25.99 -13.30 -28.64
C ARG A 287 25.18 -12.15 -28.02
N TRP A 288 24.03 -12.45 -27.44
CA TRP A 288 23.09 -11.47 -26.84
C TRP A 288 23.75 -10.49 -25.84
N SER A 289 24.81 -10.94 -25.17
CA SER A 289 25.59 -10.22 -24.17
C SER A 289 26.80 -9.47 -24.75
N ALA A 290 27.19 -9.72 -26.01
CA ALA A 290 28.49 -9.29 -26.56
C ALA A 290 28.68 -7.77 -26.55
N ALA A 291 27.65 -6.99 -26.91
CA ALA A 291 27.75 -5.53 -26.91
C ALA A 291 27.93 -4.94 -25.50
N LYS A 292 27.27 -5.56 -24.50
CA LYS A 292 27.40 -5.21 -23.08
C LYS A 292 28.77 -5.60 -22.54
N ILE A 293 29.26 -6.79 -22.89
CA ILE A 293 30.61 -7.26 -22.55
C ILE A 293 31.69 -6.37 -23.17
N GLN A 294 31.53 -5.97 -24.45
CA GLN A 294 32.42 -5.00 -25.08
C GLN A 294 32.40 -3.67 -24.34
N TRP A 295 31.22 -3.10 -24.06
CA TRP A 295 31.12 -1.84 -23.35
C TRP A 295 31.76 -1.90 -21.95
N ALA A 296 31.57 -3.00 -21.20
CA ALA A 296 32.22 -3.20 -19.92
C ALA A 296 33.76 -3.24 -20.04
N ARG A 297 34.29 -4.02 -20.99
CA ARG A 297 35.73 -4.10 -21.29
C ARG A 297 36.31 -2.73 -21.65
N ASP A 298 35.64 -2.02 -22.56
CA ASP A 298 36.09 -0.72 -23.09
C ASP A 298 36.03 0.39 -22.03
N ASN A 299 35.32 0.16 -20.91
CA ASN A 299 35.29 1.01 -19.72
C ASN A 299 36.07 0.42 -18.51
N ASN A 300 36.88 -0.62 -18.70
CA ASN A 300 37.69 -1.31 -17.68
C ASN A 300 36.90 -1.90 -16.50
N ILE A 301 35.68 -2.39 -16.75
CA ILE A 301 34.82 -3.05 -15.75
C ILE A 301 35.08 -4.57 -15.70
N VAL A 302 35.54 -5.19 -16.80
CA VAL A 302 35.86 -6.63 -16.94
C VAL A 302 37.02 -6.89 -17.92
#